data_AF-A0A7J9DZM8-F1
#
_entry.id   AF-A0A7J9DZM8-F1
#
_cell.length_a   1.000
_cell.length_b   1.000
_cell.length_c   1.000
_cell.angle_alpha   90.00
_cell.angle_beta   90.00
_cell.angle_gamma   90.00
#
_symmetry.space_group_name_H-M   'P 1'
#
loop_
_entity.id
_entity.type
_entity.pdbx_description
1 polymer ?
#
loop_
_entity_poly.entity_id
_entity_poly.type
_entity_poly.pdbx_seq_one_letter_code
_entity_poly.pdbx_strand_id
1 'polypeptide(L)'
;MASDDQILQRCFHEWMAIQEQELNQLLQALNQNGNGGDDLTETTCAQLTEKSINSFQEYIDKRAQLSRLDISGLFSPSWNTALEKSLLWVAGCRPSIYIRLTYALCGSQVEFQLSEIIQGLVRGNLGQISAAQLRMINDLHMKTIKEEEKLSNKLAG
;
A
#
# COMPACT_ATOMS: atom_id res chain seq x y z
N MET A 1 -5.24 -31.83 10.28
CA MET A 1 -5.11 -30.49 10.89
C MET A 1 -4.16 -29.70 10.00
N ALA A 2 -4.48 -28.46 9.63
CA ALA A 2 -3.57 -27.66 8.80
C ALA A 2 -2.32 -27.32 9.61
N SER A 3 -1.15 -27.33 8.97
CA SER A 3 0.09 -26.82 9.59
C SER A 3 -0.04 -25.32 9.87
N ASP A 4 0.62 -24.79 10.91
CA ASP A 4 0.57 -23.36 11.23
C ASP A 4 1.02 -22.48 10.04
N ASP A 5 2.00 -22.96 9.27
CA ASP A 5 2.45 -22.36 8.01
C ASP A 5 1.33 -22.27 6.94
N GLN A 6 0.47 -23.30 6.84
CA GLN A 6 -0.68 -23.29 5.93
C GLN A 6 -1.76 -22.28 6.36
N ILE A 7 -1.91 -22.03 7.66
CA ILE A 7 -2.86 -21.04 8.18
C ILE A 7 -2.39 -19.64 7.81
N LEU A 8 -1.09 -19.35 8.01
CA LEU A 8 -0.49 -18.07 7.63
C LEU A 8 -0.55 -17.86 6.11
N GLN A 9 -0.23 -18.89 5.33
CA GLN A 9 -0.31 -18.85 3.87
C GLN A 9 -1.74 -18.53 3.41
N ARG A 10 -2.74 -19.24 3.94
CA ARG A 10 -4.14 -18.99 3.58
C ARG A 10 -4.56 -17.57 3.95
N CYS A 11 -4.19 -17.09 5.14
CA CYS A 11 -4.47 -15.72 5.57
C CYS A 11 -3.89 -14.67 4.60
N PHE A 12 -2.68 -14.90 4.08
CA PHE A 12 -2.06 -14.03 3.08
C PHE A 12 -2.84 -14.03 1.75
N HIS A 13 -3.20 -15.21 1.22
CA HIS A 13 -3.93 -15.31 -0.04
C HIS A 13 -5.35 -14.73 0.04
N GLU A 14 -6.05 -14.92 1.17
CA GLU A 14 -7.34 -14.28 1.44
C GLU A 14 -7.23 -12.75 1.38
N TRP A 15 -6.20 -12.18 2.03
CA TRP A 15 -5.97 -10.74 1.99
C TRP A 15 -5.60 -10.24 0.59
N MET A 16 -4.76 -10.95 -0.16
CA MET A 16 -4.42 -10.59 -1.54
C MET A 16 -5.66 -10.53 -2.44
N ALA A 17 -6.59 -11.48 -2.30
CA ALA A 17 -7.84 -11.46 -3.04
C ALA A 17 -8.74 -10.26 -2.66
N ILE A 18 -8.77 -9.88 -1.38
CA ILE A 18 -9.49 -8.68 -0.91
C ILE A 18 -8.88 -7.42 -1.54
N GLN A 19 -7.54 -7.30 -1.53
CA GLN A 19 -6.85 -6.15 -2.12
C GLN A 19 -7.10 -6.03 -3.63
N GLU A 20 -7.08 -7.15 -4.35
CA GLU A 20 -7.40 -7.17 -5.78
C GLU A 20 -8.86 -6.73 -6.05
N GLN A 21 -9.80 -7.22 -5.25
CA GLN A 21 -11.20 -6.82 -5.35
C GLN A 21 -11.37 -5.30 -5.07
N GLU A 22 -10.76 -4.79 -4.02
CA GLU A 22 -10.83 -3.37 -3.63
C GLU A 22 -10.20 -2.46 -4.68
N LEU A 23 -9.05 -2.87 -5.24
CA LEU A 23 -8.42 -2.17 -6.36
C LEU A 23 -9.36 -2.10 -7.57
N ASN A 24 -10.01 -3.20 -7.93
CA ASN A 24 -10.97 -3.21 -9.03
C ASN A 24 -12.17 -2.28 -8.76
N GLN A 25 -12.65 -2.20 -7.51
CA GLN A 25 -13.72 -1.28 -7.12
C GLN A 25 -13.29 0.19 -7.28
N LEU A 26 -12.07 0.53 -6.83
CA LEU A 26 -11.50 1.87 -6.99
C LEU A 26 -11.35 2.25 -8.47
N LEU A 27 -10.82 1.34 -9.30
CA LEU A 27 -10.68 1.57 -10.74
C LEU A 27 -12.03 1.76 -11.43
N GLN A 28 -13.06 0.99 -11.04
CA GLN A 28 -14.41 1.17 -11.58
C GLN A 28 -15.01 2.52 -11.19
N ALA A 29 -14.87 2.94 -9.93
CA ALA A 29 -15.33 4.25 -9.47
C ALA A 29 -14.63 5.40 -10.23
N LEU A 30 -13.33 5.30 -10.45
CA LEU A 30 -12.55 6.27 -11.23
C LEU A 30 -13.02 6.36 -12.69
N ASN A 31 -13.29 5.23 -13.33
CA ASN A 31 -13.74 5.19 -14.73
C ASN A 31 -15.18 5.71 -14.91
N GLN A 32 -16.04 5.57 -13.90
CA GLN A 32 -17.42 6.08 -13.93
C GLN A 32 -17.50 7.61 -13.80
N ASN A 33 -16.42 8.24 -13.30
CA ASN A 33 -16.33 9.70 -13.13
C ASN A 33 -16.42 10.48 -14.45
N GLY A 34 -16.25 9.83 -15.60
CA GLY A 34 -16.40 10.47 -16.92
C GLY A 34 -17.84 10.85 -17.31
N ASN A 35 -18.87 10.33 -16.61
CA ASN A 35 -20.27 10.40 -17.06
C ASN A 35 -21.29 10.94 -16.02
N GLY A 36 -20.89 11.32 -14.79
CA GLY A 36 -21.82 11.79 -13.74
C GLY A 36 -21.15 12.71 -12.71
N GLY A 37 -21.92 13.64 -12.11
CA GLY A 37 -21.41 14.81 -11.36
C GLY A 37 -20.42 14.55 -10.21
N ASP A 38 -19.44 15.44 -10.09
CA ASP A 38 -18.22 15.37 -9.24
C ASP A 38 -18.43 14.92 -7.77
N ASP A 39 -19.48 15.41 -7.08
CA ASP A 39 -19.65 15.22 -5.62
C ASP A 39 -19.92 13.76 -5.20
N LEU A 40 -20.66 13.00 -6.00
CA LEU A 40 -21.00 11.60 -5.69
C LEU A 40 -19.79 10.67 -5.89
N THR A 41 -18.88 11.05 -6.79
CA THR A 41 -17.70 10.24 -7.09
C THR A 41 -16.60 10.45 -6.04
N GLU A 42 -16.39 11.68 -5.57
CA GLU A 42 -15.42 11.96 -4.51
C GLU A 42 -15.78 11.24 -3.20
N THR A 43 -17.07 11.31 -2.81
CA THR A 43 -17.57 10.61 -1.62
C THR A 43 -17.45 9.09 -1.74
N THR A 44 -17.76 8.53 -2.91
CA THR A 44 -17.60 7.09 -3.17
C THR A 44 -16.12 6.66 -3.12
N CYS A 45 -15.21 7.45 -3.71
CA CYS A 45 -13.77 7.17 -3.68
C CYS A 45 -13.21 7.26 -2.25
N ALA A 46 -13.66 8.22 -1.45
CA ALA A 46 -13.27 8.33 -0.05
C ALA A 46 -13.71 7.08 0.76
N GLN A 47 -14.94 6.61 0.57
CA GLN A 47 -15.46 5.40 1.23
C GLN A 47 -14.67 4.15 0.83
N LEU A 48 -14.36 3.98 -0.46
CA LEU A 48 -13.57 2.84 -0.94
C LEU A 48 -12.12 2.90 -0.45
N THR A 49 -11.55 4.09 -0.33
CA THR A 49 -10.22 4.30 0.24
C THR A 49 -10.20 3.93 1.72
N GLU A 50 -11.18 4.40 2.50
CA GLU A 50 -11.32 4.05 3.92
C GLU A 50 -11.51 2.55 4.12
N LYS A 51 -12.34 1.91 3.29
CA LYS A 51 -12.50 0.45 3.28
C LYS A 51 -11.16 -0.25 3.06
N SER A 52 -10.37 0.18 2.07
CA SER A 52 -9.07 -0.43 1.77
C SER A 52 -8.08 -0.30 2.94
N ILE A 53 -8.09 0.85 3.64
CA ILE A 53 -7.28 1.06 4.84
C ILE A 53 -7.72 0.12 5.97
N ASN A 54 -9.03 -0.01 6.19
CA ASN A 54 -9.58 -0.90 7.22
C ASN A 54 -9.24 -2.37 6.94
N SER A 55 -9.40 -2.84 5.70
CA SER A 55 -9.00 -4.19 5.29
C SER A 55 -7.52 -4.46 5.50
N PHE A 56 -6.66 -3.46 5.29
CA PHE A 56 -5.23 -3.56 5.61
C PHE A 56 -5.01 -3.71 7.13
N GLN A 57 -5.68 -2.89 7.94
CA GLN A 57 -5.58 -2.96 9.40
C GLN A 57 -6.05 -4.32 9.94
N GLU A 58 -7.19 -4.82 9.45
CA GLU A 58 -7.72 -6.14 9.82
C GLU A 58 -6.73 -7.26 9.50
N TYR A 59 -6.05 -7.18 8.35
CA TYR A 59 -5.01 -8.13 7.99
C TYR A 59 -3.81 -8.07 8.94
N ILE A 60 -3.33 -6.88 9.28
CA ILE A 60 -2.23 -6.71 10.25
C ILE A 60 -2.62 -7.27 11.62
N ASP A 61 -3.85 -7.01 12.08
CA ASP A 61 -4.35 -7.51 13.37
C ASP A 61 -4.47 -9.04 13.38
N LYS A 62 -5.02 -9.63 12.30
CA LYS A 62 -5.10 -11.09 12.14
C LYS A 62 -3.71 -11.71 12.14
N ARG A 63 -2.73 -11.10 11.48
CA ARG A 63 -1.33 -11.55 11.53
C ARG A 63 -0.71 -11.44 12.91
N ALA A 64 -0.97 -10.35 13.63
CA ALA A 64 -0.49 -10.19 15.00
C ALA A 64 -1.05 -11.29 15.92
N GLN A 65 -2.31 -11.69 15.74
CA GLN A 65 -2.90 -12.81 16.47
C GLN A 65 -2.24 -14.15 16.11
N LEU A 66 -2.03 -14.40 14.81
CA LEU A 66 -1.40 -15.63 14.31
C LEU A 66 0.09 -15.73 14.66
N SER A 67 0.76 -14.61 14.97
CA SER A 67 2.17 -14.61 15.42
C SER A 67 2.40 -15.44 16.68
N ARG A 68 1.35 -15.69 17.49
CA ARG A 68 1.44 -16.55 18.67
C ARG A 68 1.54 -18.04 18.35
N LEU A 69 1.17 -18.44 17.13
CA LEU A 69 1.23 -19.82 16.65
C LEU A 69 2.60 -20.12 16.05
N ASP A 70 3.00 -19.33 15.05
CA ASP A 70 4.28 -19.49 14.36
C ASP A 70 4.92 -18.13 14.07
N ILE A 71 5.90 -17.77 14.90
CA ILE A 71 6.71 -16.57 14.71
C ILE A 71 7.63 -16.76 13.51
N SER A 72 8.24 -17.94 13.34
CA SER A 72 9.23 -18.18 12.29
C SER A 72 8.60 -18.05 10.89
N GLY A 73 7.40 -18.59 10.69
CA GLY A 73 6.64 -18.46 9.45
C GLY A 73 6.26 -17.03 9.11
N LEU A 74 6.17 -16.11 10.09
CA LEU A 74 5.94 -14.69 9.84
C LEU A 74 7.18 -13.97 9.27
N PHE A 75 8.37 -14.33 9.74
CA PHE A 75 9.64 -13.70 9.36
C PHE A 75 10.28 -14.35 8.12
N SER A 76 10.02 -15.63 7.90
CA SER A 76 10.48 -16.35 6.71
C SER A 76 9.37 -17.25 6.17
N PRO A 77 8.33 -16.67 5.54
CA PRO A 77 7.24 -17.42 4.94
C PRO A 77 7.74 -18.50 3.96
N SER A 78 7.24 -19.72 4.06
CA SER A 78 7.68 -20.83 3.21
C SER A 78 7.37 -20.59 1.73
N TRP A 79 6.28 -19.86 1.46
CA TRP A 79 5.77 -19.57 0.11
C TRP A 79 6.45 -18.38 -0.58
N ASN A 80 7.38 -17.69 0.08
CA ASN A 80 8.15 -16.61 -0.53
C ASN A 80 9.41 -17.14 -1.21
N THR A 81 9.74 -16.56 -2.37
CA THR A 81 11.03 -16.73 -3.05
C THR A 81 12.19 -16.14 -2.24
N ALA A 82 13.43 -16.52 -2.58
CA ALA A 82 14.63 -15.96 -1.93
C ALA A 82 14.73 -14.44 -2.08
N LEU A 83 14.28 -13.88 -3.21
CA LEU A 83 14.23 -12.45 -3.46
C LEU A 83 13.19 -11.76 -2.57
N GLU A 84 11.98 -12.31 -2.47
CA GLU A 84 10.95 -11.74 -1.60
C GLU A 84 11.37 -11.79 -0.13
N LYS A 85 12.06 -12.87 0.28
CA LYS A 85 12.63 -12.99 1.62
C LYS A 85 13.71 -11.95 1.91
N SER A 86 14.56 -11.62 0.94
CA SER A 86 15.62 -10.61 1.13
C SER A 86 15.09 -9.18 1.26
N LEU A 87 13.84 -8.93 0.86
CA LEU A 87 13.15 -7.64 1.00
C LEU A 87 12.37 -7.51 2.32
N LEU A 88 12.31 -8.57 3.13
CA LEU A 88 11.68 -8.52 4.46
C LEU A 88 12.59 -7.79 5.45
N TRP A 89 11.98 -6.98 6.31
CA TRP A 89 12.67 -6.26 7.38
C TRP A 89 12.29 -6.80 8.77
N VAL A 90 10.99 -6.87 9.07
CA VAL A 90 10.47 -7.53 10.29
C VAL A 90 9.66 -8.73 9.80
N ALA A 91 8.34 -8.71 9.95
CA ALA A 91 7.45 -9.70 9.37
C ALA A 91 6.81 -9.13 8.08
N GLY A 92 7.57 -8.44 7.25
CA GLY A 92 7.04 -7.73 6.09
C GLY A 92 8.07 -6.78 5.48
N CYS A 93 7.67 -6.10 4.41
CA CYS A 93 8.49 -5.03 3.83
C CYS A 93 8.53 -3.81 4.76
N ARG A 94 9.53 -2.95 4.57
CA ARG A 94 9.56 -1.64 5.24
C ARG A 94 8.44 -0.73 4.74
N PRO A 95 7.55 -0.21 5.59
CA PRO A 95 6.46 0.69 5.19
C PRO A 95 6.87 1.86 4.28
N SER A 96 8.08 2.41 4.45
CA SER A 96 8.64 3.49 3.64
C SER A 96 8.82 3.13 2.16
N ILE A 97 8.83 1.84 1.80
CA ILE A 97 8.89 1.41 0.41
C ILE A 97 7.63 1.82 -0.36
N TYR A 98 6.45 1.74 0.27
CA TYR A 98 5.18 2.11 -0.36
C TYR A 98 5.15 3.60 -0.72
N ILE A 99 5.68 4.44 0.16
CA ILE A 99 5.75 5.89 -0.07
C ILE A 99 6.79 6.22 -1.15
N ARG A 100 7.91 5.49 -1.18
CA ARG A 100 8.92 5.62 -2.25
C ARG A 100 8.39 5.23 -3.62
N LEU A 101 7.55 4.20 -3.68
CA LEU A 101 6.85 3.84 -4.92
C LEU A 101 5.95 4.98 -5.41
N THR A 102 5.28 5.71 -4.52
CA THR A 102 4.53 6.91 -4.90
C THR A 102 5.42 7.92 -5.62
N TYR A 103 6.59 8.28 -5.07
CA TYR A 103 7.50 9.21 -5.75
C TYR A 103 7.97 8.71 -7.12
N ALA A 104 8.32 7.42 -7.21
CA ALA A 104 8.77 6.82 -8.46
C ALA A 104 7.68 6.84 -9.54
N LEU A 105 6.43 6.53 -9.15
CA LEU A 105 5.28 6.58 -10.05
C LEU A 105 4.93 8.02 -10.46
N CYS A 106 5.01 8.98 -9.53
CA CYS A 106 4.82 10.40 -9.84
C CYS A 106 5.85 10.87 -10.87
N GLY A 107 7.14 10.62 -10.62
CA GLY A 107 8.22 11.01 -11.53
C GLY A 107 8.05 10.39 -12.92
N SER A 108 7.78 9.09 -12.98
CA SER A 108 7.54 8.38 -14.25
C SER A 108 6.34 8.96 -15.03
N GLN A 109 5.24 9.29 -14.35
CA GLN A 109 4.07 9.89 -15.01
C GLN A 109 4.33 11.33 -15.48
N VAL A 110 5.07 12.13 -14.72
CA VAL A 110 5.50 13.47 -15.15
C VAL A 110 6.37 13.37 -16.40
N GLU A 111 7.34 12.45 -16.42
CA GLU A 111 8.23 12.25 -17.58
C GLU A 111 7.44 11.82 -18.82
N PHE A 112 6.50 10.88 -18.67
CA PHE A 112 5.68 10.38 -19.77
C PHE A 112 4.74 11.44 -20.36
N GLN A 113 4.23 12.36 -19.54
CA GLN A 113 3.19 13.33 -19.95
C GLN A 113 3.68 14.78 -19.92
N LEU A 114 4.99 15.01 -19.91
CA LEU A 114 5.58 16.33 -19.75
C LEU A 114 5.03 17.36 -20.74
N SER A 115 4.87 16.96 -22.01
CA SER A 115 4.31 17.82 -23.07
C SER A 115 2.87 18.23 -22.79
N GLU A 116 2.03 17.30 -22.35
CA GLU A 116 0.61 17.54 -22.07
C GLU A 116 0.41 18.34 -20.77
N ILE A 117 1.28 18.14 -19.78
CA ILE A 117 1.30 18.91 -18.52
C ILE A 117 1.66 20.38 -18.80
N ILE A 118 2.68 20.64 -19.61
CA ILE A 118 3.07 22.01 -20.00
C ILE A 118 1.93 22.72 -20.75
N GLN A 119 1.15 21.97 -21.51
CA GLN A 119 -0.01 22.47 -22.24
C GLN A 119 -1.30 22.56 -21.38
N GLY A 120 -1.26 22.08 -20.13
CA GLY A 120 -2.41 22.07 -19.23
C GLY A 120 -3.52 21.10 -19.61
N LEU A 121 -3.22 20.07 -20.43
CA LEU A 121 -4.22 19.20 -21.06
C LEU A 121 -4.56 17.94 -20.26
N VAL A 122 -3.75 17.55 -19.29
CA VAL A 122 -3.96 16.34 -18.47
C VAL A 122 -4.75 16.70 -17.20
N ARG A 123 -5.65 15.82 -16.74
CA ARG A 123 -6.34 15.95 -15.46
C ARG A 123 -6.41 14.59 -14.75
N GLY A 124 -5.95 14.50 -13.50
CA GLY A 124 -6.28 13.41 -12.58
C GLY A 124 -5.30 12.24 -12.43
N ASN A 125 -3.98 12.44 -12.58
CA ASN A 125 -2.98 11.39 -12.31
C ASN A 125 -1.89 11.81 -11.30
N LEU A 126 -0.99 10.88 -10.95
CA LEU A 126 0.09 11.11 -9.98
C LEU A 126 1.12 12.13 -10.46
N GLY A 127 1.17 12.44 -11.76
CA GLY A 127 1.95 13.55 -12.29
C GLY A 127 1.43 14.94 -11.91
N GLN A 128 0.24 15.02 -11.31
CA GLN A 128 -0.42 16.28 -10.91
C GLN A 128 -0.59 16.45 -9.41
N ILE A 129 0.15 15.69 -8.60
CA ILE A 129 0.20 15.90 -7.16
C ILE A 129 0.62 17.35 -6.88
N SER A 130 -0.24 18.10 -6.19
CA SER A 130 0.03 19.48 -5.82
C SER A 130 1.21 19.57 -4.84
N ALA A 131 1.86 20.74 -4.79
CA ALA A 131 2.94 20.98 -3.82
C ALA A 131 2.49 20.75 -2.35
N ALA A 132 1.22 21.03 -2.04
CA ALA A 132 0.65 20.77 -0.72
C ALA A 132 0.52 19.27 -0.43
N GLN A 133 -0.02 18.49 -1.38
CA GLN A 133 -0.12 17.03 -1.25
C GLN A 133 1.26 16.38 -1.18
N LEU A 134 2.22 16.83 -1.99
CA LEU A 134 3.59 16.33 -1.95
C LEU A 134 4.25 16.59 -0.59
N ARG A 135 4.01 17.76 0.01
CA ARG A 135 4.46 18.06 1.37
C ARG A 135 3.87 17.09 2.39
N MET A 136 2.56 16.82 2.32
CA MET A 136 1.90 15.86 3.20
C MET A 136 2.48 14.45 3.06
N ILE A 137 2.74 13.99 1.83
CA ILE A 137 3.37 12.70 1.55
C ILE A 137 4.79 12.66 2.13
N ASN A 138 5.57 13.74 1.98
CA ASN A 138 6.91 13.84 2.55
C ASN A 138 6.90 13.83 4.08
N ASP A 139 5.97 14.55 4.72
CA ASP A 139 5.83 14.55 6.17
C ASP A 139 5.48 13.15 6.70
N LEU A 140 4.60 12.43 5.99
CA LEU A 140 4.31 11.03 6.28
C LEU A 140 5.56 10.16 6.11
N HIS A 141 6.32 10.34 5.02
CA HIS A 141 7.55 9.61 4.76
C HIS A 141 8.58 9.76 5.89
N MET A 142 8.82 11.00 6.33
CA MET A 142 9.77 11.30 7.40
C MET A 142 9.33 10.69 8.74
N LYS A 143 8.02 10.77 9.06
CA LYS A 143 7.46 10.11 10.25
C LYS A 143 7.64 8.59 10.19
N THR A 144 7.36 7.98 9.03
CA THR A 144 7.49 6.54 8.83
C THR A 144 8.94 6.08 8.98
N ILE A 145 9.92 6.76 8.34
CA ILE A 145 11.35 6.43 8.48
C ILE A 145 11.78 6.52 9.95
N LYS A 146 11.37 7.57 10.67
CA LYS A 146 11.72 7.74 12.08
C LYS A 146 11.24 6.56 12.95
N GLU A 147 10.01 6.10 12.75
CA GLU A 147 9.50 4.94 13.50
C GLU A 147 10.15 3.62 13.04
N GLU A 148 10.47 3.45 11.75
CA GLU A 148 11.24 2.31 11.23
C GLU A 148 12.63 2.23 11.88
N GLU A 149 13.35 3.35 11.97
CA GLU A 149 14.69 3.41 12.58
C GLU A 149 14.62 3.11 14.07
N LYS A 150 13.65 3.70 14.78
CA LYS A 150 13.42 3.44 16.20
C LYS A 150 13.13 1.96 16.47
N LEU A 151 12.32 1.31 15.63
CA LEU A 151 12.07 -0.13 15.72
C LEU A 151 13.31 -0.96 15.37
N SER A 152 14.03 -0.60 14.32
CA SER A 152 15.27 -1.29 13.90
C SER A 152 16.32 -1.25 15.02
N ASN A 153 16.51 -0.08 15.64
CA ASN A 153 17.48 0.11 16.72
C ASN A 153 17.10 -0.68 17.98
N LYS A 154 15.80 -0.83 18.27
CA LYS A 154 15.32 -1.65 19.39
C LYS A 154 15.53 -3.14 19.17
N LEU A 155 15.51 -3.61 17.92
CA LEU A 155 15.71 -5.02 17.59
C LEU A 155 17.19 -5.39 17.45
N ALA A 156 18.06 -4.40 17.21
CA ALA A 156 19.50 -4.59 17.05
C ALA A 156 20.30 -4.51 18.37
N GLY A 157 19.68 -4.07 19.47
CA GLY A 157 20.26 -4.01 20.81
C GLY A 157 19.72 -5.12 21.71
#